data_AF-A0A7Y4UDL4-F1
#
_entry.id   AF-A0A7Y4UDL4-F1
#
_cell.length_a   1.000
_cell.length_b   1.000
_cell.length_c   1.000
_cell.angle_alpha   90.00
_cell.angle_beta   90.00
_cell.angle_gamma   90.00
#
_symmetry.space_group_name_H-M   'P 1'
#
loop_
_entity.id
_entity.type
_entity.pdbx_description
1 polymer ?
#
loop_
_entity_poly.entity_id
_entity_poly.type
_entity_poly.pdbx_seq_one_letter_code
_entity_poly.pdbx_strand_id
1 'polypeptide(L)'
;MKAAPNKWSVGEILEHIAKTEGLLIGSVEKMLTEPVNAAWAEKTKGKTAIIERRMLNREVKAQANEMLVPSGKLTRAEVMAQFKANRAATRKLIANTKAEVHAHTQDHPEPTFGTLSAYQWLVFTALHNLRHNLQIEEVKASPGFPKA
;
A
#
# COMPACT_ATOMS: atom_id res chain seq x y z
N MET A 1 18.45 -9.97 7.13
CA MET A 1 19.51 -8.94 7.28
C MET A 1 19.01 -7.59 6.84
N LYS A 2 19.47 -6.53 7.49
CA LYS A 2 19.20 -5.12 7.15
C LYS A 2 20.40 -4.56 6.38
N ALA A 3 20.17 -3.64 5.45
CA ALA A 3 21.25 -2.97 4.70
C ALA A 3 22.05 -1.98 5.57
N ALA A 4 21.43 -1.43 6.63
CA ALA A 4 22.05 -0.59 7.66
C ALA A 4 21.16 -0.61 8.92
N PRO A 5 21.63 -0.17 10.11
CA PRO A 5 20.86 -0.23 11.36
C PRO A 5 19.49 0.46 11.30
N ASN A 6 19.39 1.55 10.54
CA ASN A 6 18.16 2.32 10.34
C ASN A 6 17.35 1.91 9.09
N LYS A 7 17.65 0.76 8.49
CA LYS A 7 16.95 0.23 7.31
C LYS A 7 16.15 -1.00 7.67
N TRP A 8 15.07 -1.23 6.95
CA TRP A 8 14.33 -2.48 7.04
C TRP A 8 15.04 -3.59 6.27
N SER A 9 14.97 -4.78 6.83
CA SER A 9 15.28 -6.04 6.17
C SER A 9 14.18 -6.43 5.19
N VAL A 10 14.44 -7.40 4.30
CA VAL A 10 13.42 -7.95 3.41
C VAL A 10 12.20 -8.47 4.19
N GLY A 11 12.42 -9.12 5.34
CA GLY A 11 11.33 -9.61 6.19
C GLY A 11 10.47 -8.49 6.76
N GLU A 12 11.11 -7.41 7.25
CA GLU A 12 10.40 -6.23 7.75
C GLU A 12 9.66 -5.47 6.64
N ILE A 13 10.22 -5.42 5.42
CA ILE A 13 9.50 -4.84 4.27
C ILE A 13 8.26 -5.67 3.95
N LEU A 14 8.34 -7.01 3.97
CA LEU A 14 7.18 -7.88 3.76
C LEU A 14 6.13 -7.73 4.87
N GLU A 15 6.55 -7.58 6.13
CA GLU A 15 5.64 -7.31 7.25
C GLU A 15 4.89 -5.99 7.04
N HIS A 16 5.60 -4.94 6.61
CA HIS A 16 4.99 -3.65 6.28
C HIS A 16 3.95 -3.78 5.16
N ILE A 17 4.30 -4.46 4.05
CA ILE A 17 3.37 -4.73 2.93
C ILE A 17 2.11 -5.43 3.44
N ALA A 18 2.26 -6.50 4.23
CA ALA A 18 1.14 -7.26 4.75
C ALA A 18 0.22 -6.38 5.61
N LYS A 19 0.78 -5.60 6.55
CA LYS A 19 0.00 -4.70 7.41
C LYS A 19 -0.71 -3.61 6.61
N THR A 20 -0.02 -2.96 5.68
CA THR A 20 -0.57 -1.85 4.91
C THR A 20 -1.64 -2.31 3.93
N GLU A 21 -1.44 -3.39 3.19
CA GLU A 21 -2.48 -3.87 2.25
C GLU A 21 -3.77 -4.26 2.99
N GLY A 22 -3.67 -4.95 4.14
CA GLY A 22 -4.85 -5.30 4.93
C GLY A 22 -5.63 -4.07 5.40
N LEU A 23 -4.93 -3.05 5.90
CA LEU A 23 -5.55 -1.79 6.33
C LEU A 23 -6.20 -1.04 5.17
N LEU A 24 -5.53 -0.95 4.02
CA LEU A 24 -6.04 -0.24 2.85
C LEU A 24 -7.28 -0.92 2.28
N ILE A 25 -7.29 -2.25 2.19
CA ILE A 25 -8.43 -2.99 1.63
C ILE A 25 -9.64 -2.96 2.56
N GLY A 26 -9.44 -3.12 3.87
CA GLY A 26 -10.54 -2.93 4.83
C GLY A 26 -11.11 -1.51 4.78
N SER A 27 -10.27 -0.50 4.53
CA SER A 27 -10.72 0.88 4.32
C SER A 27 -11.55 1.02 3.04
N VAL A 28 -11.11 0.42 1.93
CA VAL A 28 -11.89 0.42 0.68
C VAL A 28 -13.23 -0.30 0.86
N GLU A 29 -13.26 -1.47 1.51
CA GLU A 29 -14.51 -2.19 1.81
C GLU A 29 -15.50 -1.31 2.56
N LYS A 30 -15.03 -0.59 3.59
CA LYS A 30 -15.85 0.37 4.32
C LYS A 30 -16.31 1.54 3.44
N MET A 31 -15.41 2.13 2.64
CA MET A 31 -15.78 3.24 1.76
C MET A 31 -16.92 2.88 0.82
N LEU A 32 -16.95 1.64 0.31
CA LEU A 32 -18.00 1.18 -0.61
C LEU A 32 -19.37 1.00 0.06
N THR A 33 -19.46 1.04 1.39
CA THR A 33 -20.75 1.04 2.11
C THR A 33 -21.24 2.43 2.49
N GLU A 34 -20.39 3.45 2.36
CA GLU A 34 -20.72 4.84 2.68
C GLU A 34 -21.43 5.52 1.50
N PRO A 35 -22.16 6.63 1.72
CA PRO A 35 -22.75 7.41 0.65
C PRO A 35 -21.73 7.85 -0.41
N VAL A 36 -22.17 7.87 -1.67
CA VAL A 36 -21.36 8.38 -2.77
C VAL A 36 -21.11 9.89 -2.62
N ASN A 37 -19.96 10.35 -3.06
CA ASN A 37 -19.62 11.76 -3.15
C ASN A 37 -20.07 12.32 -4.51
N ALA A 38 -21.08 13.19 -4.52
CA ALA A 38 -21.58 13.80 -5.76
C ALA A 38 -20.50 14.62 -6.52
N ALA A 39 -19.48 15.12 -5.83
CA ALA A 39 -18.37 15.89 -6.41
C ALA A 39 -17.12 15.02 -6.72
N TRP A 40 -17.23 13.68 -6.71
CA TRP A 40 -16.09 12.78 -6.85
C TRP A 40 -15.24 13.09 -8.09
N ALA A 41 -15.87 13.39 -9.23
CA ALA A 41 -15.18 13.58 -10.50
C ALA A 41 -14.19 14.75 -10.43
N GLU A 42 -14.61 15.88 -9.86
CA GLU A 42 -13.74 17.05 -9.69
C GLU A 42 -12.70 16.81 -8.59
N LYS A 43 -13.12 16.26 -7.44
CA LYS A 43 -12.23 16.04 -6.29
C LYS A 43 -11.10 15.04 -6.57
N THR A 44 -11.34 14.08 -7.46
CA THR A 44 -10.40 12.99 -7.77
C THR A 44 -9.69 13.17 -9.11
N LYS A 45 -9.95 14.29 -9.81
CA LYS A 45 -9.37 14.59 -11.12
C LYS A 45 -7.84 14.61 -11.07
N GLY A 46 -7.21 13.90 -11.99
CA GLY A 46 -5.75 13.83 -12.12
C GLY A 46 -5.01 13.10 -10.98
N LYS A 47 -5.71 12.58 -9.97
CA LYS A 47 -5.06 11.95 -8.81
C LYS A 47 -4.34 10.64 -9.15
N THR A 48 -4.83 9.86 -10.12
CA THR A 48 -4.15 8.64 -10.58
C THR A 48 -2.71 8.92 -11.02
N ALA A 49 -2.49 9.94 -11.85
CA ALA A 49 -1.15 10.33 -12.30
C ALA A 49 -0.25 10.83 -11.15
N ILE A 50 -0.84 11.48 -10.14
CA ILE A 50 -0.12 11.87 -8.92
C ILE A 50 0.31 10.63 -8.14
N ILE A 51 -0.57 9.63 -7.99
CA ILE A 51 -0.27 8.38 -7.28
C ILE A 51 0.86 7.64 -7.99
N GLU A 52 0.76 7.41 -9.30
CA GLU A 52 1.79 6.74 -10.12
C GLU A 52 3.16 7.39 -9.96
N ARG A 53 3.23 8.71 -10.15
CA ARG A 53 4.48 9.47 -10.01
C ARG A 53 5.08 9.36 -8.62
N ARG A 54 4.27 9.45 -7.56
CA ARG A 54 4.76 9.49 -6.17
C ARG A 54 5.11 8.10 -5.64
N MET A 55 4.32 7.09 -5.95
CA MET A 55 4.54 5.73 -5.45
C MET A 55 5.82 5.13 -6.02
N LEU A 56 6.12 5.36 -7.29
CA LEU A 56 7.30 4.78 -7.92
C LEU A 56 8.59 5.60 -7.75
N ASN A 57 8.49 6.86 -7.27
CA ASN A 57 9.68 7.66 -6.96
C ASN A 57 10.30 7.23 -5.63
N ARG A 58 11.37 6.42 -5.70
CA ARG A 58 12.13 5.92 -4.55
C ARG A 58 13.22 6.88 -4.02
N GLU A 59 13.48 7.99 -4.70
CA GLU A 59 14.43 9.01 -4.22
C GLU A 59 13.90 9.72 -2.98
N VAL A 60 12.58 9.95 -2.93
CA VAL A 60 11.90 10.50 -1.77
C VAL A 60 11.53 9.38 -0.80
N LYS A 61 12.07 9.42 0.41
CA LYS A 61 11.74 8.45 1.47
C LYS A 61 10.53 8.94 2.26
N ALA A 62 9.52 8.08 2.38
CA ALA A 62 8.36 8.32 3.22
C ALA A 62 8.54 7.63 4.58
N GLN A 63 8.06 8.27 5.64
CA GLN A 63 7.97 7.65 6.96
C GLN A 63 6.62 6.94 7.09
N ALA A 64 6.65 5.68 7.51
CA ALA A 64 5.41 4.96 7.82
C ALA A 64 4.83 5.47 9.14
N ASN A 65 3.50 5.48 9.24
CA ASN A 65 2.81 5.65 10.53
C ASN A 65 3.28 4.55 11.49
N GLU A 66 3.45 4.87 12.78
CA GLU A 66 3.90 3.96 13.84
C GLU A 66 3.18 2.60 13.81
N MET A 67 1.87 2.59 13.60
CA MET A 67 1.09 1.35 13.52
C MET A 67 1.49 0.45 12.34
N LEU A 68 2.05 1.02 11.27
CA LEU A 68 2.46 0.34 10.05
C LEU A 68 3.97 0.07 10.00
N VAL A 69 4.76 0.56 10.96
CA VAL A 69 6.16 0.20 11.10
C VAL A 69 6.24 -1.31 11.41
N PRO A 70 7.13 -2.07 10.73
CA PRO A 70 7.30 -3.48 11.02
C PRO A 70 7.89 -3.68 12.41
N SER A 71 7.31 -4.63 13.16
CA SER A 71 7.72 -4.95 14.52
C SER A 71 8.90 -5.92 14.57
N GLY A 72 9.09 -6.71 13.52
CA GLY A 72 10.07 -7.80 13.48
C GLY A 72 9.70 -8.99 14.38
N LYS A 73 8.50 -9.00 14.97
CA LYS A 73 8.04 -10.06 15.89
C LYS A 73 7.37 -11.23 15.18
N LEU A 74 6.85 -11.01 13.97
CA LEU A 74 6.18 -12.06 13.20
C LEU A 74 7.20 -12.95 12.52
N THR A 75 6.95 -14.25 12.54
CA THR A 75 7.69 -15.24 11.75
C THR A 75 7.42 -15.04 10.26
N ARG A 76 8.33 -15.55 9.42
CA ARG A 76 8.14 -15.56 7.96
C ARG A 76 6.83 -16.24 7.56
N ALA A 77 6.46 -17.33 8.24
CA ALA A 77 5.23 -18.06 7.94
C ALA A 77 3.98 -17.20 8.21
N GLU A 78 3.94 -16.49 9.34
CA GLU A 78 2.84 -15.60 9.72
C GLU A 78 2.72 -14.43 8.74
N VAL A 79 3.83 -13.74 8.43
CA VAL A 79 3.82 -12.62 7.47
C VAL A 79 3.32 -13.08 6.09
N MET A 80 3.79 -14.23 5.62
CA MET A 80 3.37 -14.78 4.33
C MET A 80 1.91 -15.22 4.32
N ALA A 81 1.41 -15.80 5.42
CA ALA A 81 0.01 -16.17 5.56
C ALA A 81 -0.89 -14.93 5.53
N GLN A 82 -0.54 -13.90 6.30
CA GLN A 82 -1.25 -12.62 6.33
C GLN A 82 -1.26 -11.95 4.95
N PHE A 83 -0.09 -11.85 4.29
CA PHE A 83 0.00 -11.27 2.96
C PHE A 83 -0.88 -12.03 1.94
N LYS A 84 -0.82 -13.37 1.92
CA LYS A 84 -1.64 -14.18 1.02
C LYS A 84 -3.14 -13.99 1.27
N ALA A 85 -3.55 -13.94 2.53
CA ALA A 85 -4.94 -13.68 2.91
C ALA A 85 -5.41 -12.30 2.39
N ASN A 86 -4.59 -11.26 2.60
CA ASN A 86 -4.89 -9.91 2.12
C ASN A 86 -4.98 -9.86 0.59
N ARG A 87 -4.03 -10.49 -0.13
CA ARG A 87 -4.09 -10.59 -1.59
C ARG A 87 -5.35 -11.29 -2.09
N ALA A 88 -5.78 -12.35 -1.41
CA ALA A 88 -7.02 -13.05 -1.75
C ALA A 88 -8.25 -12.14 -1.54
N ALA A 89 -8.29 -11.41 -0.42
CA ALA A 89 -9.35 -10.43 -0.14
C ALA A 89 -9.38 -9.31 -1.19
N THR A 90 -8.23 -8.69 -1.51
CA THR A 90 -8.10 -7.67 -2.57
C THR A 90 -8.68 -8.16 -3.90
N ARG A 91 -8.27 -9.36 -4.33
CA ARG A 91 -8.75 -9.94 -5.60
C ARG A 91 -10.24 -10.24 -5.56
N LYS A 92 -10.75 -10.75 -4.44
CA LYS A 92 -12.17 -11.05 -4.25
C LYS A 92 -13.01 -9.77 -4.30
N LEU A 93 -12.55 -8.70 -3.66
CA LEU A 93 -13.21 -7.39 -3.68
C LEU A 93 -13.31 -6.85 -5.11
N ILE A 94 -12.18 -6.80 -5.83
CA ILE A 94 -12.12 -6.29 -7.20
C ILE A 94 -12.99 -7.11 -8.15
N ALA A 95 -12.97 -8.44 -8.03
CA ALA A 95 -13.73 -9.33 -8.92
C ALA A 95 -15.25 -9.25 -8.72
N ASN A 96 -15.71 -8.97 -7.50
CA ASN A 96 -17.12 -9.11 -7.15
C ASN A 96 -17.84 -7.78 -6.88
N THR A 97 -17.11 -6.68 -6.69
CA THR A 97 -17.75 -5.39 -6.40
C THR A 97 -18.68 -4.94 -7.54
N LYS A 98 -19.87 -4.47 -7.17
CA LYS A 98 -20.85 -3.82 -8.05
C LYS A 98 -21.05 -2.34 -7.69
N ALA A 99 -20.31 -1.85 -6.70
CA ALA A 99 -20.39 -0.47 -6.26
C ALA A 99 -19.71 0.46 -7.28
N GLU A 100 -20.14 1.72 -7.29
CA GLU A 100 -19.56 2.78 -8.11
C GLU A 100 -18.21 3.23 -7.53
N VAL A 101 -17.16 2.42 -7.74
CA VAL A 101 -15.83 2.59 -7.11
C VAL A 101 -15.17 3.95 -7.34
N HIS A 102 -15.61 4.71 -8.33
CA HIS A 102 -15.14 6.09 -8.55
C HIS A 102 -15.83 7.10 -7.63
N ALA A 103 -17.09 6.85 -7.26
CA ALA A 103 -17.94 7.79 -6.54
C ALA A 103 -17.78 7.72 -5.02
N HIS A 104 -17.28 6.61 -4.48
CA HIS A 104 -16.91 6.52 -3.07
C HIS A 104 -15.53 7.13 -2.86
N THR A 105 -15.41 8.12 -1.98
CA THR A 105 -14.16 8.88 -1.79
C THR A 105 -13.77 8.99 -0.32
N GLN A 106 -12.48 9.04 -0.05
CA GLN A 106 -11.93 9.33 1.27
C GLN A 106 -10.66 10.17 1.10
N ASP A 107 -10.45 11.10 2.03
CA ASP A 107 -9.22 11.88 2.09
C ASP A 107 -8.04 11.02 2.53
N HIS A 108 -6.94 11.16 1.80
CA HIS A 108 -5.68 10.54 2.18
C HIS A 108 -5.00 11.36 3.29
N PRO A 109 -4.46 10.73 4.35
CA PRO A 109 -3.81 11.44 5.45
C PRO A 109 -2.64 12.34 5.01
N GLU A 110 -1.84 11.88 4.04
CA GLU A 110 -0.84 12.70 3.36
C GLU A 110 -1.51 13.72 2.41
N PRO A 111 -1.43 15.04 2.68
CA PRO A 111 -2.14 16.08 1.93
C PRO A 111 -1.81 16.12 0.45
N THR A 112 -0.60 15.69 0.06
CA THR A 112 -0.20 15.67 -1.35
C THR A 112 -1.14 14.83 -2.23
N PHE A 113 -1.73 13.76 -1.67
CA PHE A 113 -2.69 12.94 -2.42
C PHE A 113 -4.10 13.57 -2.38
N GLY A 114 -4.51 14.13 -1.24
CA GLY A 114 -5.83 14.73 -1.06
C GLY A 114 -6.96 13.70 -1.15
N THR A 115 -8.12 14.10 -1.68
CA THR A 115 -9.27 13.20 -1.85
C THR A 115 -9.01 12.17 -2.95
N LEU A 116 -9.17 10.89 -2.61
CA LEU A 116 -9.04 9.77 -3.55
C LEU A 116 -10.36 8.99 -3.62
N SER A 117 -10.69 8.48 -4.80
CA SER A 117 -11.78 7.50 -4.96
C SER A 117 -11.36 6.11 -4.45
N ALA A 118 -12.32 5.22 -4.18
CA ALA A 118 -12.06 3.82 -3.87
C ALA A 118 -11.23 3.15 -4.97
N TYR A 119 -11.51 3.45 -6.24
CA TYR A 119 -10.66 3.04 -7.37
C TYR A 119 -9.21 3.50 -7.22
N GLN A 120 -8.99 4.77 -6.87
CA GLN A 120 -7.64 5.32 -6.70
C GLN A 120 -6.92 4.76 -5.47
N TRP A 121 -7.64 4.43 -4.39
CA TRP A 121 -7.08 3.68 -3.27
C TRP A 121 -6.66 2.26 -3.66
N LEU A 122 -7.40 1.57 -4.53
CA LEU A 122 -7.00 0.28 -5.08
C LEU A 122 -5.72 0.39 -5.94
N VAL A 123 -5.63 1.43 -6.79
CA VAL A 123 -4.42 1.75 -7.56
C VAL A 123 -3.25 2.06 -6.63
N PHE A 124 -3.47 2.86 -5.58
CA PHE A 124 -2.47 3.16 -4.56
C PHE A 124 -1.94 1.88 -3.89
N THR A 125 -2.82 0.96 -3.48
CA THR A 125 -2.43 -0.32 -2.86
C THR A 125 -1.53 -1.14 -3.80
N ALA A 126 -1.87 -1.23 -5.08
CA ALA A 126 -1.05 -1.96 -6.06
C ALA A 126 0.34 -1.31 -6.23
N LEU A 127 0.38 0.02 -6.35
CA LEU A 127 1.63 0.76 -6.54
C LEU A 127 2.49 0.83 -5.27
N HIS A 128 1.88 0.81 -4.08
CA HIS A 128 2.57 0.67 -2.80
C HIS A 128 3.32 -0.66 -2.73
N ASN A 129 2.71 -1.76 -3.14
CA ASN A 129 3.39 -3.05 -3.22
C ASN A 129 4.59 -3.00 -4.20
N LEU A 130 4.40 -2.40 -5.38
CA LEU A 130 5.49 -2.25 -6.36
C LEU A 130 6.63 -1.38 -5.82
N ARG A 131 6.31 -0.28 -5.13
CA ARG A 131 7.29 0.57 -4.44
C ARG A 131 8.15 -0.23 -3.48
N HIS A 132 7.57 -1.17 -2.75
CA HIS A 132 8.30 -1.99 -1.79
C HIS A 132 9.03 -3.18 -2.44
N ASN A 133 8.60 -3.65 -3.61
CA ASN A 133 9.42 -4.54 -4.43
C ASN A 133 10.74 -3.84 -4.83
N LEU A 134 10.68 -2.58 -5.25
CA LEU A 134 11.89 -1.79 -5.53
C LEU A 134 12.77 -1.65 -4.29
N GLN A 135 12.17 -1.42 -3.11
CA GLN A 135 12.91 -1.36 -1.85
C GLN A 135 13.58 -2.70 -1.50
N ILE A 136 12.96 -3.82 -1.81
CA ILE A 136 13.57 -5.15 -1.62
C ILE A 136 14.79 -5.30 -2.54
N GLU A 137 14.68 -4.89 -3.81
CA GLU A 137 15.82 -4.90 -4.72
C GLU A 137 16.96 -3.97 -4.26
N GLU A 138 16.64 -2.78 -3.71
CA GLU A 138 17.62 -1.89 -3.06
C GLU A 138 18.38 -2.60 -1.92
N VAL A 139 17.66 -3.37 -1.08
CA VAL A 139 18.27 -4.12 0.03
C VAL A 139 19.14 -5.27 -0.48
N LYS A 140 18.66 -6.02 -1.49
CA LYS A 140 19.40 -7.13 -2.09
C LYS A 140 20.68 -6.69 -2.79
N ALA A 141 20.69 -5.48 -3.34
CA ALA A 141 21.87 -4.89 -3.99
C ALA A 141 22.91 -4.34 -2.99
N SER A 142 22.62 -4.31 -1.69
CA SER A 142 23.55 -3.75 -0.69
C SER A 142 24.79 -4.64 -0.49
N PRO A 143 26.00 -4.07 -0.26
CA PRO A 143 27.25 -4.86 -0.16
C PRO A 143 27.26 -5.96 0.90
N GLY A 144 26.44 -5.84 1.95
CA GLY A 144 26.34 -6.81 3.05
C GLY A 144 25.21 -7.84 2.90
N PHE A 145 24.49 -7.86 1.77
CA PHE A 145 23.43 -8.84 1.56
C PHE A 145 24.01 -10.21 1.16
N PRO A 146 23.52 -11.34 1.72
CA PRO A 146 24.01 -12.66 1.36
C PRO A 146 23.86 -12.93 -0.14
N LYS A 147 24.96 -13.35 -0.78
CA LYS A 147 24.92 -13.87 -2.15
C LYS A 147 24.45 -15.32 -2.09
N ALA A 148 23.58 -15.70 -3.02
CA ALA A 148 23.16 -17.08 -3.21
C ALA A 148 24.32 -17.96 -3.69
#